data_AF-A0A6L7TS86-F1
#
_entry.id   AF-A0A6L7TS86-F1
#
_cell.length_a   1.000
_cell.length_b   1.000
_cell.length_c   1.000
_cell.angle_alpha   90.00
_cell.angle_beta   90.00
_cell.angle_gamma   90.00
#
_symmetry.space_group_name_H-M   'P 1'
#
loop_
_entity.id
_entity.type
_entity.pdbx_description
1 polymer ?
#
loop_
_entity_poly.entity_id
_entity_poly.type
_entity_poly.pdbx_seq_one_letter_code
_entity_poly.pdbx_strand_id
1 'polypeptide(L)' 'MDNITLAGLLAATPPADLKIIELTAELTLPNGGLDLDAAAARQADVELACAQAEDYAAATKRLLGAMRWQLRPRRS' A
#
# COMPACT_ATOMS: atom_id res chain seq x y z
N MET A 1 -21.06 -16.50 2.51
CA MET A 1 -20.34 -15.33 1.98
C MET A 1 -20.44 -14.27 3.05
N ASP A 2 -19.41 -14.14 3.88
CA ASP A 2 -19.42 -13.20 4.99
C ASP A 2 -19.53 -11.78 4.45
N ASN A 3 -20.48 -11.04 5.01
CA ASN A 3 -20.82 -9.70 4.55
C ASN A 3 -19.70 -8.75 4.98
N ILE A 4 -18.69 -8.57 4.12
CA ILE A 4 -17.55 -7.68 4.37
C ILE A 4 -18.08 -6.26 4.57
N THR A 5 -17.96 -5.73 5.79
CA THR A 5 -18.42 -4.39 6.14
C THR A 5 -17.35 -3.34 5.80
N LEU A 6 -17.77 -2.11 5.50
CA LEU A 6 -16.86 -0.99 5.23
C LEU A 6 -15.88 -0.77 6.40
N ALA A 7 -16.36 -0.93 7.64
CA ALA A 7 -15.54 -0.85 8.85
C ALA A 7 -14.47 -1.95 8.91
N GLY A 8 -14.80 -3.19 8.52
CA GLY A 8 -13.82 -4.28 8.44
C GLY A 8 -12.74 -4.04 7.38
N LEU A 9 -13.10 -3.41 6.25
CA LEU A 9 -12.13 -3.02 5.21
C LEU A 9 -11.23 -1.87 5.64
N LEU A 10 -11.77 -0.87 6.34
CA LEU A 10 -10.99 0.24 6.89
C LEU A 10 -9.99 -0.24 7.95
N ALA A 11 -10.42 -1.13 8.85
CA ALA A 11 -9.53 -1.71 9.86
C ALA A 11 -8.43 -2.62 9.24
N ALA A 12 -8.69 -3.22 8.08
CA ALA A 12 -7.74 -4.04 7.35
C ALA A 12 -6.83 -3.23 6.40
N THR A 13 -7.05 -1.92 6.27
CA THR A 13 -6.16 -1.05 5.50
C THR A 13 -4.97 -0.70 6.40
N PRO A 14 -3.73 -1.07 6.04
CA PRO A 14 -2.55 -0.72 6.82
C PRO A 14 -2.45 0.81 6.99
N PRO A 15 -1.75 1.33 8.00
CA PRO A 15 -1.53 2.77 8.14
C PRO A 15 -0.82 3.35 6.90
N ALA A 16 -1.09 4.62 6.58
CA ALA A 16 -0.58 5.30 5.39
C ALA A 16 0.93 5.58 5.42
N ASP A 17 1.60 5.28 6.54
CA ASP A 17 3.04 5.45 6.68
C ASP A 17 3.77 4.23 6.10
N LEU A 18 4.03 4.30 4.79
CA LEU A 18 4.62 3.20 4.04
C LEU A 18 6.15 3.27 4.10
N LYS A 19 6.76 2.22 4.67
CA LYS A 19 8.21 2.13 4.83
C LYS A 19 8.98 2.25 3.52
N ILE A 20 8.35 1.88 2.40
CA ILE A 20 8.93 2.00 1.06
C ILE A 20 9.24 3.46 0.68
N ILE A 21 8.44 4.42 1.15
CA ILE A 21 8.65 5.85 0.86
C ILE A 21 9.90 6.35 1.58
N GLU A 22 10.04 6.00 2.86
CA GLU A 22 11.23 6.32 3.65
C GLU A 22 12.48 5.66 3.08
N LEU A 23 12.43 4.36 2.79
CA LEU A 23 13.55 3.62 2.21
C LEU A 23 13.95 4.17 0.84
N THR A 24 12.98 4.54 0.01
CA THR A 24 13.29 5.15 -1.29
C THR A 24 14.02 6.47 -1.07
N ALA A 25 13.59 7.31 -0.13
CA ALA A 25 14.28 8.57 0.17
C ALA A 25 15.72 8.35 0.69
N GLU A 26 15.92 7.37 1.56
CA GLU A 26 17.25 7.01 2.09
C GLU A 26 18.20 6.45 1.03
N LEU A 27 17.65 5.69 0.06
CA LEU A 27 18.41 5.03 -1.01
C LEU A 27 18.53 5.89 -2.27
N THR A 28 17.93 7.08 -2.31
CA THR A 28 18.02 7.98 -3.46
C THR A 28 19.30 8.81 -3.40
N LEU A 29 20.12 8.69 -4.44
CA LEU A 29 21.33 9.48 -4.65
C LEU A 29 20.98 10.95 -4.94
N PRO A 30 21.92 11.90 -4.74
CA PRO A 30 21.68 13.33 -5.01
C PRO A 30 21.27 13.67 -6.45
N ASN A 31 21.58 12.79 -7.41
CA ASN A 31 21.17 12.94 -8.80
C ASN A 31 19.76 12.41 -9.10
N GLY A 32 19.03 11.92 -8.08
CA GLY A 32 17.71 11.31 -8.20
C GLY A 32 17.71 9.85 -8.65
N GLY A 33 18.89 9.23 -8.85
CA GLY A 33 19.02 7.80 -9.10
C GLY A 33 18.92 6.99 -7.81
N LEU A 34 18.64 5.70 -7.92
CA LEU A 34 18.64 4.78 -6.77
C LEU A 34 20.04 4.19 -6.57
N ASP A 35 20.53 4.19 -5.33
CA ASP A 35 21.75 3.49 -4.93
C ASP A 35 21.48 1.98 -4.84
N LEU A 36 21.80 1.26 -5.92
CA LEU A 36 21.55 -0.18 -6.03
C LEU A 36 22.42 -1.00 -5.09
N ASP A 37 23.63 -0.53 -4.76
CA ASP A 37 24.53 -1.23 -3.86
C ASP A 37 24.03 -1.12 -2.41
N ALA A 38 23.59 0.08 -2.01
CA ALA A 38 22.94 0.29 -0.71
C ALA A 38 21.60 -0.44 -0.60
N ALA A 39 20.82 -0.51 -1.70
CA ALA A 39 19.58 -1.27 -1.75
C ALA A 39 19.83 -2.77 -1.60
N ALA A 40 20.84 -3.31 -2.30
CA ALA A 40 21.22 -4.72 -2.22
C ALA A 40 21.71 -5.10 -0.81
N ALA A 41 22.45 -4.21 -0.14
CA ALA A 41 22.86 -4.41 1.25
C ALA A 41 21.67 -4.48 2.23
N ARG A 42 20.51 -3.93 1.86
CA ARG A 42 19.27 -3.87 2.65
C ARG A 42 18.13 -4.66 2.01
N GLN A 43 18.45 -5.67 1.20
CA GLN A 43 17.48 -6.39 0.37
C GLN A 43 16.25 -6.87 1.15
N ALA A 44 16.44 -7.42 2.35
CA ALA A 44 15.33 -7.89 3.17
C ALA A 44 14.39 -6.76 3.63
N ASP A 45 14.93 -5.59 3.98
CA ASP A 45 14.14 -4.42 4.36
C ASP A 45 13.35 -3.89 3.16
N VAL A 46 13.99 -3.88 1.99
CA VAL A 46 13.36 -3.46 0.72
C VAL A 46 12.21 -4.41 0.36
N GLU A 47 12.43 -5.71 0.43
CA GLU A 47 11.39 -6.72 0.16
C GLU A 47 10.20 -6.60 1.12
N LEU A 48 10.47 -6.42 2.41
CA LEU A 48 9.42 -6.23 3.41
C LEU A 48 8.61 -4.95 3.14
N ALA A 49 9.28 -3.86 2.81
CA ALA A 49 8.63 -2.59 2.51
C ALA A 49 7.81 -2.64 1.22
N CYS A 50 8.27 -3.38 0.20
CA CYS A 50 7.51 -3.68 -1.00
C CYS A 50 6.25 -4.49 -0.68
N ALA A 51 6.37 -5.58 0.09
CA ALA A 51 5.22 -6.39 0.50
C ALA A 51 4.18 -5.56 1.27
N GLN A 52 4.62 -4.71 2.21
CA GLN A 52 3.73 -3.79 2.93
C GLN A 52 2.99 -2.83 1.97
N ALA A 53 3.68 -2.27 0.99
CA ALA A 53 3.10 -1.36 0.02
C ALA A 53 2.07 -2.06 -0.89
N GLU A 54 2.35 -3.30 -1.30
CA GLU A 54 1.42 -4.13 -2.07
C GLU A 54 0.15 -4.45 -1.28
N ASP A 55 0.29 -4.82 -0.01
CA ASP A 55 -0.85 -5.09 0.88
C ASP A 55 -1.70 -3.83 1.07
N TYR A 56 -1.08 -2.67 1.27
CA TYR A 56 -1.79 -1.39 1.37
C TYR A 56 -2.54 -1.06 0.07
N ALA A 57 -1.89 -1.23 -1.09
CA ALA A 57 -2.51 -1.00 -2.38
C ALA A 57 -3.70 -1.94 -2.61
N ALA A 58 -3.57 -3.22 -2.25
CA ALA A 58 -4.64 -4.21 -2.36
C ALA A 58 -5.83 -3.88 -1.44
N ALA A 59 -5.57 -3.51 -0.18
CA ALA A 59 -6.61 -3.09 0.77
C ALA A 59 -7.34 -1.83 0.28
N THR A 60 -6.59 -0.82 -0.16
CA THR A 60 -7.15 0.42 -0.71
C THR A 60 -8.02 0.14 -1.95
N LYS A 61 -7.58 -0.72 -2.86
CA LYS A 61 -8.35 -1.11 -4.04
C LYS A 61 -9.66 -1.80 -3.67
N ARG A 62 -9.64 -2.70 -2.68
CA ARG A 62 -10.84 -3.36 -2.16
C ARG A 62 -11.83 -2.36 -1.56
N LEU A 63 -11.34 -1.43 -0.74
CA LEU A 63 -12.15 -0.37 -0.15
C LEU A 63 -12.80 0.51 -1.22
N LEU A 64 -12.03 0.98 -2.21
CA LEU A 64 -12.55 1.77 -3.33
C LEU A 64 -13.62 1.00 -4.11
N GLY A 65 -13.43 -0.31 -4.34
CA GLY A 65 -14.42 -1.17 -4.97
C GLY A 65 -15.72 -1.25 -4.16
N ALA A 66 -15.62 -1.47 -2.84
CA ALA A 66 -16.76 -1.52 -1.95
C ALA A 66 -17.51 -0.18 -1.89
N MET A 67 -16.80 0.94 -1.78
CA MET A 67 -17.39 2.28 -1.80
C MET A 67 -18.12 2.54 -3.12
N ARG A 68 -17.49 2.26 -4.26
CA ARG A 68 -18.13 2.42 -5.58
C ARG A 68 -19.39 1.58 -5.72
N TRP A 69 -19.40 0.37 -5.18
CA TRP A 69 -20.58 -0.49 -5.20
C TRP A 69 -21.70 0.04 -4.30
N GLN A 70 -21.39 0.44 -3.07
CA GLN A 70 -22.37 0.96 -2.10
C GLN A 70 -22.97 2.32 -2.51
N LEU A 71 -22.14 3.21 -3.07
CA LEU A 71 -22.56 4.54 -3.51
C LEU A 71 -23.21 4.55 -4.89
N ARG A 72 -23.31 3.39 -5.56
CA ARG A 72 -23.96 3.29 -6.86
C ARG A 72 -25.45 3.59 -6.69
N PRO A 73 -26.02 4.55 -7.44
CA PRO A 73 -27.43 4.91 -7.31
C PRO A 73 -28.29 3.69 -7.59
N ARG A 74 -29.12 3.31 -6.61
CA ARG A 74 -30.14 2.29 -6.80
C ARG A 74 -31.21 2.90 -7.68
N ARG A 75 -31.26 2.50 -8.94
CA ARG A 75 -32.38 2.87 -9.83
C ARG A 75 -33.64 2.24 -9.24
N SER A 76 -34.56 3.08 -8.73
CA SER A 76 -35.95 2.70 -8.46
C SER A 76 -36.73 2.68 -9.75
#